data_AF-A0A2V8DTZ8-F1
#
_entry.id   AF-A0A2V8DTZ8-F1
#
_cell.length_a   1.000
_cell.length_b   1.000
_cell.length_c   1.000
_cell.angle_alpha   90.00
_cell.angle_beta   90.00
_cell.angle_gamma   90.00
#
_symmetry.space_group_name_H-M   'P 1'
#
loop_
_entity.id
_entity.type
_entity.pdbx_description
1 polymer ?
#
loop_
_entity_poly.entity_id
_entity_poly.type
_entity_poly.pdbx_seq_one_letter_code
_entity_poly.pdbx_strand_id
1 'polypeptide(L)'
;MISAMVNSVAPGLALLSADTGPLIWFKDQSTTSQVVAVLDTPANRALAHIDQILWGSKLPETFADPLTDSRAPDIALVATPGTVYTTAATKIADHGSFSDDDAHVALLVSATSMEMRTIDDPVETRQIACTILKSLGVDCDRLMSERVEHSKALAHKDRKNRDADDTDDDDSDGLR
;
A
#
# COMPACT_ATOMS: atom_id res chain seq x y z
N MET A 1 -8.87 -13.51 -19.18
CA MET A 1 -9.87 -12.50 -19.55
C MET A 1 -9.28 -11.09 -19.56
N ILE A 2 -8.78 -10.58 -18.43
CA ILE A 2 -8.08 -9.28 -18.35
C ILE A 2 -6.99 -9.16 -19.44
N SER A 3 -6.15 -10.18 -19.62
CA SER A 3 -5.12 -10.19 -20.67
C SER A 3 -5.69 -10.00 -22.07
N ALA A 4 -6.88 -10.51 -22.37
CA ALA A 4 -7.53 -10.35 -23.67
C ALA A 4 -8.03 -8.91 -23.87
N MET A 5 -8.59 -8.29 -22.82
CA MET A 5 -8.99 -6.88 -22.84
C MET A 5 -7.78 -5.97 -23.07
N VAL A 6 -6.69 -6.18 -22.34
CA VAL A 6 -5.44 -5.39 -22.52
C VAL A 6 -4.86 -5.59 -23.91
N ASN A 7 -4.78 -6.83 -24.41
CA ASN A 7 -4.24 -7.12 -25.74
C ASN A 7 -5.14 -6.67 -26.89
N SER A 8 -6.36 -6.18 -26.64
CA SER A 8 -7.19 -5.55 -27.68
C SER A 8 -6.65 -4.18 -28.12
N VAL A 9 -5.78 -3.58 -27.32
CA VAL A 9 -5.03 -2.36 -27.64
C VAL A 9 -3.59 -2.75 -27.92
N ALA A 10 -3.11 -2.54 -29.15
CA ALA A 10 -1.72 -2.79 -29.49
C ALA A 10 -0.81 -1.72 -28.87
N PRO A 11 0.42 -2.04 -28.42
CA PRO A 11 1.10 -3.34 -28.54
C PRO A 11 0.74 -4.37 -27.45
N GLY A 12 -0.07 -3.97 -26.47
CA GLY A 12 -0.67 -4.83 -25.46
C GLY A 12 0.23 -5.07 -24.24
N LEU A 13 -0.02 -6.21 -23.59
CA LEU A 13 0.52 -6.58 -22.29
C LEU A 13 2.02 -6.90 -22.36
N ALA A 14 2.82 -6.33 -21.45
CA ALA A 14 4.17 -6.78 -21.16
C ALA A 14 4.16 -7.83 -20.04
N LEU A 15 3.51 -7.53 -18.92
CA LEU A 15 3.36 -8.44 -17.78
C LEU A 15 2.00 -8.23 -17.11
N LEU A 16 1.36 -9.34 -16.72
CA LEU A 16 0.23 -9.35 -15.79
C LEU A 16 0.64 -10.19 -14.59
N SER A 17 0.68 -9.57 -13.42
CA SER A 17 0.67 -10.29 -12.15
C SER A 17 -0.74 -10.22 -11.60
N ALA A 18 -1.41 -11.35 -11.47
CA ALA A 18 -2.79 -11.41 -11.02
C ALA A 18 -2.96 -12.47 -9.93
N ASP A 19 -3.70 -12.10 -8.89
CA ASP A 19 -4.04 -12.92 -7.73
C ASP A 19 -5.34 -12.34 -7.13
N THR A 20 -5.29 -11.41 -6.18
CA THR A 20 -6.46 -10.62 -5.74
C THR A 20 -6.38 -9.14 -6.16
N GLY A 21 -5.17 -8.62 -6.35
CA GLY A 21 -4.89 -7.27 -6.85
C GLY A 21 -4.09 -7.28 -8.15
N PRO A 22 -4.73 -7.38 -9.34
CA PRO A 22 -4.00 -7.42 -10.60
C PRO A 22 -3.15 -6.17 -10.83
N LEU A 23 -1.86 -6.40 -11.09
CA LEU A 23 -0.87 -5.39 -11.48
C LEU A 23 -0.50 -5.60 -12.94
N ILE A 24 -0.52 -4.52 -13.73
CA ILE A 24 -0.43 -4.61 -15.20
C ILE A 24 0.66 -3.69 -15.72
N TRP A 25 1.60 -4.26 -16.48
CA TRP A 25 2.61 -3.54 -17.25
C TRP A 25 2.32 -3.68 -18.74
N PHE A 26 2.45 -2.58 -19.47
CA PHE A 26 2.25 -2.48 -20.90
C PHE A 26 3.59 -2.48 -21.63
N LYS A 27 3.57 -2.93 -22.89
CA LYS A 27 4.73 -2.77 -23.77
C LYS A 27 4.94 -1.31 -24.20
N ASP A 28 3.88 -0.50 -24.13
CA ASP A 28 3.90 0.92 -24.47
C ASP A 28 2.92 1.69 -23.56
N GLN A 29 3.48 2.49 -22.65
CA GLN A 29 2.74 3.26 -21.65
C GLN A 29 1.90 4.40 -22.28
N SER A 30 2.16 4.78 -23.53
CA SER A 30 1.33 5.77 -24.23
C SER A 30 -0.09 5.27 -24.50
N THR A 31 -0.32 3.96 -24.41
CA THR A 31 -1.62 3.31 -24.63
C THR A 31 -2.45 3.15 -23.35
N THR A 32 -1.92 3.53 -22.18
CA THR A 32 -2.55 3.34 -20.87
C THR A 32 -4.00 3.82 -20.83
N SER A 33 -4.28 5.05 -21.30
CA SER A 33 -5.64 5.61 -21.30
C SER A 33 -6.62 4.83 -22.19
N GLN A 34 -6.14 4.27 -23.31
CA GLN A 34 -6.95 3.45 -24.20
C GLN A 34 -7.28 2.10 -23.55
N VAL A 35 -6.31 1.46 -22.89
CA VAL A 35 -6.53 0.22 -22.15
C VAL A 35 -7.50 0.44 -20.99
N VAL A 36 -7.33 1.53 -20.23
CA VAL A 36 -8.26 1.91 -19.17
C VAL A 36 -9.68 2.09 -19.73
N ALA A 37 -9.85 2.77 -20.86
CA ALA A 37 -11.16 2.94 -21.47
C ALA A 37 -11.83 1.60 -21.87
N VAL A 38 -11.04 0.61 -22.30
CA VAL A 38 -11.54 -0.75 -22.54
C VAL A 38 -11.98 -1.40 -21.23
N LEU A 39 -11.15 -1.34 -20.18
CA LEU A 39 -11.43 -1.98 -18.89
C LEU A 39 -12.61 -1.33 -18.16
N ASP A 40 -12.76 0.00 -18.23
CA ASP A 40 -13.69 0.79 -17.41
C ASP A 40 -15.14 0.80 -17.92
N THR A 41 -15.48 -0.05 -18.91
CA THR A 41 -16.87 -0.22 -19.31
C THR A 41 -17.63 -1.07 -18.28
N PRO A 42 -18.92 -0.79 -18.01
CA PRO A 42 -19.70 -1.59 -17.05
C PRO A 42 -19.67 -3.09 -17.34
N ALA A 43 -19.71 -3.47 -18.63
CA ALA A 43 -19.65 -4.86 -19.05
C ALA A 43 -18.30 -5.51 -18.74
N ASN A 44 -17.18 -4.85 -19.06
CA ASN A 44 -15.85 -5.42 -18.82
C ASN A 44 -15.50 -5.43 -17.33
N ARG A 45 -15.90 -4.41 -16.58
CA ARG A 45 -15.75 -4.37 -15.13
C ARG A 45 -16.53 -5.48 -14.44
N ALA A 46 -17.79 -5.70 -14.83
CA ALA A 46 -18.60 -6.78 -14.29
C ALA A 46 -18.03 -8.14 -14.66
N LEU A 47 -17.63 -8.33 -15.92
CA LEU A 47 -17.07 -9.60 -16.38
C LEU A 47 -15.76 -9.92 -15.65
N ALA A 48 -14.90 -8.93 -15.48
CA ALA A 48 -13.60 -9.08 -14.83
C ALA A 48 -13.62 -8.83 -13.32
N HIS A 49 -14.77 -8.60 -12.69
CA HIS A 49 -14.89 -8.30 -11.25
C HIS A 49 -13.99 -7.15 -10.76
N ILE A 50 -14.01 -6.02 -11.48
CA ILE A 50 -13.21 -4.82 -11.17
C ILE A 50 -14.07 -3.81 -10.40
N ASP A 51 -13.64 -3.47 -9.18
CA ASP A 51 -14.24 -2.43 -8.35
C ASP A 51 -13.58 -1.05 -8.54
N GLN A 52 -12.27 -0.98 -8.76
CA GLN A 52 -11.59 0.27 -9.12
C GLN A 52 -10.40 0.01 -10.04
N ILE A 53 -10.02 1.04 -10.79
CA ILE A 53 -8.81 1.05 -11.62
C ILE A 53 -7.93 2.19 -11.08
N LEU A 54 -6.77 1.84 -10.53
CA LEU A 54 -5.74 2.79 -10.13
C LEU A 54 -4.88 3.08 -11.35
N TRP A 55 -4.91 4.33 -11.81
CA TRP A 55 -4.16 4.81 -12.96
C TRP A 55 -4.04 6.33 -12.89
N GLY A 56 -3.14 6.91 -13.70
CA GLY A 56 -2.92 8.36 -13.71
C GLY A 56 -2.54 8.88 -12.33
N SER A 57 -3.17 9.97 -11.88
CA SER A 57 -2.85 10.60 -10.59
C SER A 57 -3.16 9.76 -9.36
N LYS A 58 -3.99 8.70 -9.49
CA LYS A 58 -4.33 7.82 -8.36
C LYS A 58 -3.28 6.75 -8.09
N LEU A 59 -2.49 6.39 -9.11
CA LEU A 59 -1.52 5.30 -8.99
C LEU A 59 -0.34 5.66 -8.05
N PRO A 60 0.20 6.91 -8.08
CA PRO A 60 1.24 7.35 -7.17
C PRO A 60 0.87 7.37 -5.68
N GLU A 61 -0.42 7.25 -5.34
CA GLU A 61 -0.86 7.13 -3.94
C GLU A 61 -0.48 5.77 -3.32
N THR A 62 -0.10 4.79 -4.16
CA THR A 62 0.21 3.41 -3.72
C THR A 62 1.52 2.88 -4.29
N PHE A 63 1.85 3.27 -5.53
CA PHE A 63 3.04 2.80 -6.24
C PHE A 63 3.96 3.96 -6.58
N ALA A 64 5.23 3.65 -6.89
CA ALA A 64 6.11 4.64 -7.51
C ALA A 64 5.59 5.06 -8.91
N ASP A 65 6.09 6.17 -9.44
CA ASP A 65 5.73 6.61 -10.79
C ASP A 65 6.31 5.64 -11.84
N PRO A 66 5.46 4.94 -12.62
CA PRO A 66 5.92 3.95 -13.61
C PRO A 66 6.69 4.57 -14.78
N LEU A 67 6.67 5.90 -14.97
CA LEU A 67 7.51 6.58 -15.95
C LEU A 67 8.96 6.71 -15.49
N THR A 68 9.22 6.57 -14.19
CA THR A 68 10.54 6.71 -13.58
C THR A 68 11.04 5.43 -12.89
N ASP A 69 10.15 4.50 -12.55
CA ASP A 69 10.47 3.22 -11.93
C ASP A 69 9.76 2.06 -12.66
N SER A 70 10.52 1.28 -13.43
CA SER A 70 9.99 0.16 -14.20
C SER A 70 9.44 -0.99 -13.35
N ARG A 71 9.63 -0.96 -12.01
CA ARG A 71 9.06 -1.93 -11.08
C ARG A 71 7.62 -1.58 -10.71
N ALA A 72 7.20 -0.33 -10.86
CA ALA A 72 5.81 0.06 -10.66
C ALA A 72 4.96 -0.36 -11.87
N PRO A 73 3.73 -0.85 -11.66
CA PRO A 73 2.82 -1.17 -12.75
C PRO A 73 2.33 0.10 -13.45
N ASP A 74 1.81 -0.04 -14.66
CA ASP A 74 1.18 1.07 -15.39
C ASP A 74 -0.24 1.35 -14.89
N ILE A 75 -0.94 0.28 -14.49
CA ILE A 75 -2.22 0.34 -13.78
C ILE A 75 -2.30 -0.79 -12.75
N ALA A 76 -3.10 -0.58 -11.71
CA ALA A 76 -3.50 -1.63 -10.78
C ALA A 76 -5.03 -1.73 -10.74
N LEU A 77 -5.55 -2.93 -10.55
CA LEU A 77 -6.98 -3.20 -10.43
C LEU A 77 -7.32 -3.53 -8.98
N VAL A 78 -8.30 -2.83 -8.43
CA VAL A 78 -8.95 -3.21 -7.18
C VAL A 78 -10.11 -4.14 -7.55
N ALA A 79 -10.05 -5.38 -7.09
CA ALA A 79 -11.09 -6.36 -7.38
C ALA A 79 -12.33 -6.13 -6.50
N THR A 80 -13.49 -6.58 -6.99
CA THR A 80 -14.67 -6.73 -6.14
C THR A 80 -14.35 -7.69 -4.99
N PRO A 81 -14.71 -7.37 -3.72
CA PRO A 81 -14.42 -8.22 -2.57
C PRO A 81 -14.83 -9.68 -2.79
N GLY A 82 -13.95 -10.61 -2.40
CA GLY A 82 -14.13 -12.06 -2.57
C GLY A 82 -13.72 -12.63 -3.94
N THR A 83 -13.16 -11.80 -4.83
CA THR A 83 -12.66 -12.26 -6.13
C THR A 83 -11.23 -12.78 -6.02
N VAL A 84 -10.99 -14.00 -6.52
CA VAL A 84 -9.62 -14.54 -6.72
C VAL A 84 -9.39 -14.79 -8.21
N TYR A 85 -8.38 -14.15 -8.79
CA TYR A 85 -7.92 -14.40 -10.15
C TYR A 85 -6.91 -15.55 -10.14
N THR A 86 -7.37 -16.75 -10.50
CA THR A 86 -6.53 -17.95 -10.57
C THR A 86 -6.77 -18.73 -11.85
N THR A 87 -5.73 -19.39 -12.35
CA THR A 87 -5.86 -20.40 -13.42
C THR A 87 -6.05 -21.81 -12.87
N ALA A 88 -5.94 -22.00 -11.55
CA ALA A 88 -6.07 -23.27 -10.86
C ALA A 88 -7.28 -23.25 -9.91
N ALA A 89 -8.15 -24.24 -10.05
CA ALA A 89 -9.38 -24.37 -9.26
C ALA A 89 -9.15 -24.72 -7.78
N THR A 90 -7.92 -25.03 -7.38
CA THR A 90 -7.56 -25.41 -6.00
C THR A 90 -7.30 -24.20 -5.10
N LYS A 91 -7.10 -23.00 -5.66
CA LYS A 91 -6.92 -21.77 -4.89
C LYS A 91 -8.30 -21.20 -4.54
N ILE A 92 -8.73 -21.44 -3.31
CA ILE A 92 -10.07 -21.08 -2.80
C ILE A 92 -10.08 -19.80 -1.95
N ALA A 93 -8.90 -19.28 -1.62
CA ALA A 93 -8.70 -18.06 -0.87
C ALA A 93 -7.35 -17.46 -1.25
N ASP A 94 -7.22 -16.15 -1.10
CA ASP A 94 -6.02 -15.40 -1.38
C ASP A 94 -6.03 -14.08 -0.61
N HIS A 95 -4.87 -13.46 -0.47
CA HIS A 95 -4.71 -12.11 0.07
C HIS A 95 -4.01 -11.22 -0.97
N GLY A 96 -3.54 -10.04 -0.56
CA GLY A 96 -2.74 -9.16 -1.43
C GLY A 96 -3.56 -8.26 -2.34
N SER A 97 -4.85 -8.07 -2.04
CA SER A 97 -5.60 -6.90 -2.48
C SER A 97 -5.36 -5.71 -1.55
N PHE A 98 -6.04 -4.59 -1.86
CA PHE A 98 -5.96 -3.34 -1.10
C PHE A 98 -7.11 -3.21 -0.07
N SER A 99 -7.83 -4.28 0.21
CA SER A 99 -8.94 -4.26 1.17
C SER A 99 -8.44 -4.30 2.62
N ASP A 100 -9.28 -3.81 3.53
CA ASP A 100 -9.01 -3.87 4.98
C ASP A 100 -8.72 -5.30 5.46
N ASP A 101 -9.40 -6.30 4.90
CA ASP A 101 -9.22 -7.71 5.28
C ASP A 101 -7.83 -8.26 4.89
N ASP A 102 -7.18 -7.66 3.90
CA ASP A 102 -5.83 -8.06 3.44
C ASP A 102 -4.72 -7.19 4.03
N ALA A 103 -5.03 -5.94 4.40
CA ALA A 103 -4.05 -4.95 4.87
C ALA A 103 -3.98 -4.83 6.41
N HIS A 104 -5.08 -5.09 7.13
CA HIS A 104 -5.10 -5.00 8.59
C HIS A 104 -4.59 -6.28 9.26
N VAL A 105 -3.56 -6.12 10.09
CA VAL A 105 -2.98 -7.21 10.89
C VAL A 105 -2.98 -6.84 12.36
N ALA A 106 -3.15 -7.85 13.22
CA ALA A 106 -3.02 -7.66 14.66
C ALA A 106 -1.55 -7.39 15.04
N LEU A 107 -1.32 -6.39 15.88
CA LEU A 107 -0.01 -6.07 16.44
C LEU A 107 -0.01 -6.30 17.95
N LEU A 108 0.80 -7.25 18.42
CA LEU A 108 0.99 -7.52 19.84
C LEU A 108 2.42 -7.14 20.24
N VAL A 109 2.54 -6.34 21.31
CA VAL A 109 3.82 -5.96 21.92
C VAL A 109 3.85 -6.48 23.36
N SER A 110 4.95 -7.10 23.75
CA SER A 110 5.13 -7.64 25.10
C SER A 110 6.53 -7.34 25.64
N ALA A 111 6.59 -6.79 26.84
CA ALA A 111 7.82 -6.58 27.60
C ALA A 111 7.52 -6.65 29.10
N THR A 112 8.50 -7.05 29.91
CA THR A 112 8.34 -7.16 31.37
C THR A 112 8.05 -5.83 32.06
N SER A 113 8.37 -4.72 31.40
CA SER A 113 8.11 -3.35 31.87
C SER A 113 6.75 -2.80 31.42
N MET A 114 5.94 -3.59 30.70
CA MET A 114 4.64 -3.15 30.17
C MET A 114 3.49 -3.77 30.95
N GLU A 115 2.51 -2.94 31.29
CA GLU A 115 1.21 -3.41 31.74
C GLU A 115 0.35 -3.82 30.54
N MET A 116 -0.54 -4.80 30.76
CA MET A 116 -1.50 -5.21 29.74
C MET A 116 -2.43 -4.06 29.39
N ARG A 117 -2.55 -3.75 28.10
CA ARG A 117 -3.49 -2.76 27.58
C ARG A 117 -3.83 -3.04 26.11
N THR A 118 -5.00 -2.57 25.69
CA THR A 118 -5.40 -2.47 24.28
C THR A 118 -5.32 -1.00 23.88
N ILE A 119 -4.78 -0.73 22.69
CA ILE A 119 -4.71 0.60 22.09
C ILE A 119 -5.39 0.48 20.73
N ASP A 120 -6.50 1.20 20.53
CA ASP A 120 -7.30 1.14 19.30
C ASP A 120 -6.89 2.22 18.27
N ASP A 121 -5.88 3.04 18.59
CA ASP A 121 -5.34 4.03 17.66
C ASP A 121 -4.81 3.33 16.39
N PRO A 122 -5.08 3.87 15.17
CA PRO A 122 -4.51 3.35 13.95
C PRO A 122 -2.98 3.38 13.98
N VAL A 123 -2.39 2.25 13.62
CA VAL A 123 -0.93 2.08 13.51
C VAL A 123 -0.58 1.42 12.18
N GLU A 124 0.65 1.61 11.75
CA GLU A 124 1.18 0.98 10.55
C GLU A 124 2.38 0.10 10.89
N THR A 125 2.57 -0.98 10.12
CA THR A 125 3.68 -1.91 10.32
C THR A 125 5.05 -1.26 10.14
N ARG A 126 5.17 -0.18 9.35
CA ARG A 126 6.41 0.62 9.23
C ARG A 126 6.91 1.18 10.57
N GLN A 127 6.02 1.37 11.54
CA GLN A 127 6.38 1.89 12.87
C GLN A 127 7.13 0.87 13.75
N ILE A 128 7.09 -0.43 13.40
CA ILE A 128 7.63 -1.50 14.23
C ILE A 128 9.15 -1.36 14.37
N ALA A 129 9.86 -1.11 13.28
CA ALA A 129 11.33 -1.03 13.28
C ALA A 129 11.83 0.10 14.18
N CYS A 130 11.30 1.31 14.01
CA CYS A 130 11.64 2.45 14.88
C CYS A 130 11.27 2.19 16.35
N THR A 131 10.14 1.51 16.61
CA THR A 131 9.76 1.13 17.99
C THR A 131 10.77 0.19 18.65
N ILE A 132 11.27 -0.81 17.92
CA ILE A 132 12.31 -1.73 18.39
C ILE A 132 13.61 -0.98 18.66
N LEU A 133 14.03 -0.07 17.77
CA LEU A 133 15.25 0.70 18.00
C LEU A 133 15.15 1.57 19.26
N LYS A 134 14.04 2.28 19.45
CA LYS A 134 13.83 3.08 20.67
C LYS A 134 13.84 2.24 21.94
N SER A 135 13.27 1.03 21.92
CA SER A 135 13.30 0.14 23.10
C SER A 135 14.71 -0.36 23.43
N LEU A 136 15.61 -0.40 22.44
CA LEU A 136 17.03 -0.72 22.59
C LEU A 136 17.91 0.51 22.88
N GLY A 137 17.34 1.71 22.98
CA GLY A 137 18.08 2.96 23.17
C GLY A 137 18.85 3.41 21.92
N VAL A 138 18.38 3.02 20.74
CA VAL A 138 18.97 3.36 19.44
C VAL A 138 18.07 4.33 18.69
N ASP A 139 18.68 5.32 18.04
CA ASP A 139 17.96 6.31 17.23
C ASP A 139 17.34 5.68 15.95
N CYS A 140 16.12 6.08 15.63
CA CYS A 140 15.40 5.65 14.42
C CYS A 140 16.05 6.16 13.14
N ASP A 141 16.73 7.31 13.17
CA ASP A 141 17.42 7.90 12.01
C ASP A 141 18.57 7.03 11.48
N ARG A 142 18.92 5.97 12.22
CA ARG A 142 19.87 4.94 11.78
C ARG A 142 19.25 3.97 10.77
N LEU A 143 17.93 3.95 10.60
CA LEU A 143 17.26 3.21 9.54
C LEU A 143 17.34 4.01 8.24
N MET A 144 17.81 3.37 7.17
CA MET A 144 17.75 3.99 5.84
C MET A 144 16.31 4.18 5.38
N SER A 145 15.41 3.26 5.77
CA SER A 145 13.98 3.34 5.42
C SER A 145 13.34 4.62 5.97
N GLU A 146 13.67 5.06 7.18
CA GLU A 146 13.10 6.29 7.77
C GLU A 146 13.49 7.55 7.01
N ARG A 147 14.55 7.51 6.20
CA ARG A 147 14.97 8.64 5.35
C ARG A 147 14.20 8.72 4.04
N VAL A 148 13.58 7.61 3.63
CA VAL A 148 12.83 7.48 2.36
C VAL A 148 11.32 7.46 2.64
N GLU A 149 10.92 6.78 3.71
CA GLU A 149 9.57 6.56 4.18
C GLU A 149 9.51 6.88 5.67
N HIS A 150 9.37 8.17 6.01
CA HIS A 150 9.32 8.63 7.40
C HIS A 150 8.25 7.88 8.20
N SER A 151 8.62 7.42 9.39
CA SER A 151 7.74 6.78 10.36
C SER A 151 7.96 7.33 11.76
N LYS A 152 7.15 6.86 12.70
CA LYS A 152 7.22 7.21 14.11
C LYS A 152 7.05 5.96 14.94
N ALA A 153 7.76 5.86 16.05
CA ALA A 153 7.53 4.77 16.99
C ALA A 153 6.06 4.72 17.45
N LEU A 154 5.60 3.52 17.79
CA LEU A 154 4.25 3.29 18.29
C LEU A 154 3.98 4.16 19.52
N ALA A 155 2.75 4.66 19.60
CA ALA A 155 2.30 5.35 20.80
C ALA A 155 2.30 4.36 21.97
N HIS A 156 2.92 4.75 23.07
CA HIS A 156 2.97 3.93 24.30
C HIS A 156 1.98 4.44 25.36
N LYS A 157 1.21 5.49 25.06
CA LYS A 157 0.18 6.11 25.93
C LYS A 157 -0.99 6.59 25.07
N ASP A 158 -2.20 6.55 25.62
CA ASP A 158 -3.39 7.09 24.94
C ASP A 158 -3.22 8.60 24.73
N ARG A 159 -3.27 9.05 23.48
CA ARG A 159 -3.44 10.47 23.18
C ARG A 159 -4.91 10.83 23.40
N LYS A 160 -5.34 11.02 24.65
CA LYS A 160 -6.61 11.72 24.90
C LYS A 160 -6.50 13.14 24.32
N ASN A 161 -7.25 13.40 23.24
CA ASN A 161 -7.53 14.71 22.63
C ASN A 161 -6.37 15.73 22.69
N ARG A 162 -5.56 15.81 21.63
CA ARG A 162 -4.69 16.98 21.41
C ARG A 162 -5.46 18.07 20.69
N ASP A 163 -6.21 18.86 21.45
CA ASP A 163 -6.28 20.29 21.17
C ASP A 163 -5.28 20.95 22.14
N ALA A 164 -4.28 21.61 21.57
CA ALA A 164 -3.14 22.28 22.20
C ALA A 164 -1.96 21.39 22.64
N ASP A 165 -0.77 21.82 22.19
CA ASP A 165 0.57 21.49 22.70
C ASP A 165 1.30 20.29 22.08
N ASP A 166 1.53 20.35 20.76
CA ASP A 166 2.84 20.00 20.21
C ASP A 166 3.55 21.33 19.91
N THR A 167 4.25 21.87 20.90
CA THR A 167 5.41 22.71 20.61
C THR A 167 6.59 21.76 20.47
N ASP A 168 7.14 21.75 19.26
CA ASP A 168 8.43 21.17 18.96
C ASP A 168 9.47 21.83 19.87
N ASP A 169 10.04 21.09 20.81
CA ASP A 169 11.29 21.47 21.49
C ASP A 169 12.44 21.25 20.51
N ASP A 170 12.49 22.11 19.50
CA ASP A 170 13.64 22.41 18.68
C ASP A 170 14.31 23.64 19.31
N ASP A 171 15.20 23.44 20.27
CA ASP A 171 16.06 24.50 20.81
C ASP A 171 17.51 24.01 20.90
N SER A 172 18.15 24.01 19.74
CA SER A 172 19.56 24.36 19.65
C SER A 172 19.69 25.66 18.85
N ASP A 173 19.94 26.81 19.51
CA ASP A 173 21.14 27.65 19.29
C ASP A 173 21.16 28.91 20.20
N GLY A 174 22.37 29.38 20.55
CA GLY A 174 22.65 30.82 20.58
C GLY A 174 22.65 31.62 21.90
N LEU A 175 23.86 32.02 22.30
CA LEU A 175 24.24 33.24 23.04
C LEU A 175 24.09 33.25 24.58
N ARG A 176 25.18 32.83 25.26
CA ARG A 176 26.08 33.71 26.03
C ARG A 176 27.37 32.99 26.42
#